data_AF-A0A4Z0PGA7-F1
#
_entry.id   AF-A0A4Z0PGA7-F1
#
_cell.length_a   1.000
_cell.length_b   1.000
_cell.length_c   1.000
_cell.angle_alpha   90.00
_cell.angle_beta   90.00
_cell.angle_gamma   90.00
#
_symmetry.space_group_name_H-M   'P 1'
#
loop_
_entity.id
_entity.type
_entity.pdbx_description
1 polymer ?
#
loop_
_entity_poly.entity_id
_entity_poly.type
_entity_poly.pdbx_seq_one_letter_code
_entity_poly.pdbx_strand_id
1 'polypeptide(L)'
;PLVGLPGDVAQTPAPENAVTHWYHAPHPVVTPAEEELKKLAQLLRYSSNIALMCGSGCAGAHEELVAWAAKLKAPIVHALRGKEHVEYDNPYDVGMTG
;
A
#
# COMPACT_ATOMS: atom_id res chain seq x y z
N PRO A 1 18.35 -2.68 5.35
CA PRO A 1 19.41 -3.70 5.58
C PRO A 1 20.22 -3.29 6.81
N LEU A 2 20.65 -4.25 7.63
CA LEU A 2 21.58 -3.96 8.72
C LEU A 2 23.01 -4.06 8.18
N VAL A 3 23.86 -3.09 8.51
CA VAL A 3 25.30 -3.12 8.18
C VAL A 3 26.08 -3.19 9.49
N GLY A 4 26.83 -4.27 9.70
CA GLY A 4 27.81 -4.38 10.77
C GLY A 4 29.17 -3.91 10.27
N LEU A 5 29.77 -2.92 10.93
CA LEU A 5 31.08 -2.35 10.57
C LEU A 5 32.05 -2.51 11.74
N PRO A 6 33.14 -3.30 11.59
CA PRO A 6 34.18 -3.41 12.61
C PRO A 6 34.77 -2.03 12.95
N GLY A 7 35.03 -1.78 14.24
CA GLY A 7 35.47 -0.46 14.73
C GLY A 7 36.86 -0.03 14.23
N ASP A 8 37.70 -0.98 13.86
CA ASP A 8 38.99 -0.76 13.20
C ASP A 8 38.80 -0.36 11.73
N VAL A 9 37.89 -1.01 11.00
CA VAL A 9 37.56 -0.66 9.60
C VAL A 9 36.88 0.71 9.51
N ALA A 10 36.08 1.10 10.52
CA ALA A 10 35.47 2.43 10.56
C ALA A 10 36.48 3.59 10.69
N GLN A 11 37.71 3.30 11.10
CA GLN A 11 38.78 4.29 11.27
C GLN A 11 39.70 4.38 10.05
N THR A 12 39.58 3.48 9.07
CA THR A 12 40.39 3.54 7.86
C THR A 12 39.85 4.60 6.90
N PRO A 13 40.71 5.22 6.07
CA PRO A 13 40.25 6.14 5.04
C PRO A 13 39.28 5.44 4.06
N ALA A 14 38.16 6.09 3.75
CA ALA A 14 37.29 5.64 2.68
C ALA A 14 38.02 5.74 1.32
N PRO A 15 37.63 4.94 0.31
CA PRO A 15 38.22 5.04 -1.02
C PRO A 15 38.13 6.46 -1.58
N GLU A 16 39.22 6.97 -2.15
CA GLU A 16 39.31 8.35 -2.65
C GLU A 16 38.30 8.66 -3.77
N ASN A 17 37.86 7.62 -4.50
CA ASN A 17 36.88 7.70 -5.57
C ASN A 17 35.45 7.36 -5.11
N ALA A 18 35.19 7.26 -3.80
CA ALA A 18 33.86 7.01 -3.28
C ALA A 18 32.92 8.17 -3.59
N VAL A 19 31.72 7.86 -4.09
CA VAL A 19 30.66 8.83 -4.33
C VAL A 19 29.71 8.82 -3.15
N THR A 20 29.58 9.96 -2.48
CA THR A 20 28.60 10.15 -1.38
C THR A 20 27.23 10.60 -1.87
N HIS A 21 27.13 10.97 -3.16
CA HIS A 21 25.86 11.35 -3.77
C HIS A 21 24.86 10.19 -3.70
N TRP A 22 23.68 10.49 -3.16
CA TRP A 22 22.57 9.55 -3.09
C TRP A 22 21.47 9.96 -4.06
N TYR A 23 21.15 9.07 -5.00
CA TYR A 23 19.99 9.22 -5.86
C TYR A 23 18.74 8.69 -5.15
N HIS A 24 17.79 9.57 -4.87
CA HIS A 24 16.50 9.18 -4.30
C HIS A 24 15.62 8.55 -5.38
N ALA A 25 15.75 7.25 -5.58
CA ALA A 25 14.88 6.51 -6.48
C ALA A 25 13.44 6.48 -5.93
N PRO A 26 12.45 6.99 -6.68
CA PRO A 26 11.05 6.89 -6.25
C PRO A 26 10.56 5.43 -6.32
N HIS A 27 9.45 5.16 -5.66
CA HIS A 27 8.78 3.86 -5.80
C HIS A 27 8.33 3.66 -7.26
N PRO A 28 8.54 2.46 -7.83
CA PRO A 28 8.02 2.16 -9.15
C PRO A 28 6.49 2.06 -9.12
N VAL A 29 5.85 2.28 -10.26
CA VAL A 29 4.44 1.95 -10.44
C VAL A 29 4.31 0.45 -10.57
N VAL A 30 3.60 -0.19 -9.65
CA VAL A 30 3.33 -1.64 -9.65
C VAL A 30 1.83 -1.84 -9.82
N THR A 31 1.41 -2.26 -11.02
CA THR A 31 0.01 -2.56 -11.35
C THR A 31 -0.12 -3.95 -11.94
N PRO A 32 -1.21 -4.69 -11.68
CA PRO A 32 -1.46 -5.97 -12.33
C PRO A 32 -1.54 -5.85 -13.86
N ALA A 33 -1.29 -6.95 -14.56
CA ALA A 33 -1.51 -7.03 -16.00
C ALA A 33 -2.98 -6.79 -16.36
N GLU A 34 -3.24 -6.22 -17.55
CA GLU A 34 -4.60 -5.87 -17.99
C GLU A 34 -5.55 -7.08 -18.03
N GLU A 35 -5.03 -8.26 -18.39
CA GLU A 35 -5.81 -9.50 -18.41
C GLU A 35 -6.32 -9.88 -17.01
N GLU A 36 -5.48 -9.74 -15.99
CA GLU A 36 -5.86 -10.01 -14.60
C GLU A 36 -6.88 -9.00 -14.08
N LEU A 37 -6.76 -7.73 -14.48
CA LEU A 37 -7.76 -6.71 -14.17
C LEU A 37 -9.13 -7.03 -14.80
N LYS A 38 -9.16 -7.54 -16.04
CA LYS A 38 -10.39 -7.99 -16.71
C LYS A 38 -11.02 -9.17 -15.99
N LYS A 39 -10.22 -10.16 -15.56
CA LYS A 39 -10.69 -11.31 -14.77
C LYS A 39 -11.30 -10.87 -13.44
N LEU A 40 -10.62 -9.97 -12.70
CA LEU A 40 -11.14 -9.41 -11.46
C LEU A 40 -12.47 -8.68 -11.67
N ALA A 41 -12.55 -7.83 -12.70
CA ALA A 41 -13.78 -7.12 -13.02
C ALA A 41 -14.95 -8.07 -13.37
N GLN A 42 -14.67 -9.16 -14.07
CA GLN A 42 -15.68 -10.18 -14.39
C GLN A 42 -16.14 -10.91 -13.12
N LEU A 43 -15.22 -11.30 -12.24
CA LEU A 43 -15.54 -11.95 -10.97
C LEU A 43 -16.42 -11.05 -10.10
N LEU A 44 -16.05 -9.78 -9.94
CA LEU A 44 -16.82 -8.81 -9.16
C LEU A 44 -18.21 -8.57 -9.75
N ARG A 45 -18.35 -8.55 -11.09
CA ARG A 45 -19.64 -8.36 -11.76
C ARG A 45 -20.68 -9.43 -11.42
N TYR A 46 -20.24 -10.67 -11.20
CA TYR A 46 -21.12 -11.81 -10.89
C TYR A 46 -21.14 -12.17 -9.41
N SER A 47 -20.48 -11.37 -8.56
CA SER A 47 -20.47 -11.56 -7.12
C SER A 47 -21.55 -10.74 -6.44
N SER A 48 -22.09 -11.27 -5.35
CA SER A 48 -23.05 -10.58 -4.48
C SER A 48 -22.47 -10.46 -3.08
N ASN A 49 -22.91 -9.46 -2.31
CA ASN A 49 -22.51 -9.25 -0.91
C ASN A 49 -20.99 -9.11 -0.73
N ILE A 50 -20.36 -8.28 -1.57
CA ILE A 50 -18.92 -8.02 -1.52
C ILE A 50 -18.62 -7.15 -0.31
N ALA A 51 -17.60 -7.51 0.48
CA ALA A 51 -17.04 -6.68 1.53
C ALA A 51 -15.55 -6.46 1.29
N LEU A 52 -15.03 -5.29 1.67
CA LEU A 52 -13.62 -4.93 1.51
C LEU A 52 -12.94 -4.93 2.89
N MET A 53 -11.80 -5.61 3.00
CA MET A 53 -10.94 -5.56 4.19
C MET A 53 -9.68 -4.75 3.87
N CYS A 54 -9.52 -3.61 4.52
CA CYS A 54 -8.52 -2.59 4.17
C CYS A 54 -7.49 -2.37 5.30
N GLY A 55 -6.21 -2.27 4.96
CA GLY A 55 -5.12 -2.08 5.92
C GLY A 55 -4.25 -0.87 5.59
N SER A 56 -3.07 -0.77 6.22
CA SER A 56 -2.13 0.35 5.98
C SER A 56 -1.61 0.42 4.54
N GLY A 57 -1.75 -0.65 3.76
CA GLY A 57 -1.45 -0.64 2.32
C GLY A 57 -2.34 0.30 1.49
N CYS A 58 -3.47 0.76 2.05
CA CYS A 58 -4.32 1.76 1.41
C CYS A 58 -3.86 3.21 1.63
N ALA A 59 -2.73 3.43 2.33
CA ALA A 59 -2.18 4.77 2.55
C ALA A 59 -1.94 5.49 1.22
N GLY A 60 -2.52 6.68 1.07
CA GLY A 60 -2.43 7.48 -0.15
C GLY A 60 -3.41 7.09 -1.27
N ALA A 61 -4.28 6.11 -1.06
CA ALA A 61 -5.27 5.64 -2.05
C ALA A 61 -6.73 5.79 -1.55
N HIS A 62 -6.98 6.81 -0.72
CA HIS A 62 -8.27 6.98 -0.04
C HIS A 62 -9.41 7.29 -1.04
N GLU A 63 -9.19 8.22 -1.96
CA GLU A 63 -10.19 8.62 -2.95
C GLU A 63 -10.58 7.44 -3.85
N GLU A 64 -9.59 6.67 -4.31
CA GLU A 64 -9.80 5.49 -5.13
C GLU A 64 -10.55 4.39 -4.36
N LEU A 65 -10.21 4.19 -3.09
CA LEU A 65 -10.87 3.21 -2.24
C LEU A 65 -12.36 3.54 -2.05
N VAL A 66 -12.67 4.78 -1.68
CA VAL A 66 -14.06 5.23 -1.47
C VAL A 66 -14.86 5.15 -2.78
N ALA A 67 -14.27 5.57 -3.91
CA ALA A 67 -14.90 5.46 -5.22
C ALA A 67 -15.16 3.99 -5.61
N TRP A 68 -14.24 3.09 -5.28
CA TRP A 68 -14.38 1.67 -5.57
C TRP A 68 -15.47 1.02 -4.72
N ALA A 69 -15.51 1.30 -3.42
CA ALA A 69 -16.58 0.87 -2.52
C ALA A 69 -17.95 1.41 -2.97
N ALA A 70 -18.02 2.68 -3.40
CA ALA A 70 -19.23 3.28 -3.94
C ALA A 70 -19.76 2.57 -5.20
N LYS A 71 -18.85 2.12 -6.06
CA LYS A 71 -19.17 1.40 -7.29
C LYS A 71 -19.64 -0.03 -7.03
N LEU A 72 -19.00 -0.71 -6.07
CA LEU A 72 -19.36 -2.07 -5.68
C LEU A 72 -20.54 -2.13 -4.70
N LYS A 73 -20.91 -1.00 -4.08
CA LYS A 73 -21.83 -0.96 -2.94
C LYS A 73 -21.37 -1.88 -1.79
N ALA A 74 -20.06 -1.92 -1.58
CA ALA A 74 -19.42 -2.82 -0.62
C ALA A 74 -19.10 -2.08 0.69
N PRO A 75 -19.44 -2.62 1.88
CA PRO A 75 -18.92 -2.11 3.14
C PRO A 75 -17.41 -2.33 3.25
N ILE A 76 -16.73 -1.40 3.90
CA ILE A 76 -15.29 -1.43 4.20
C ILE A 76 -15.10 -1.72 5.69
N VAL A 77 -14.40 -2.80 5.99
CA VAL A 77 -13.82 -3.09 7.30
C VAL A 77 -12.35 -2.69 7.25
N HIS A 78 -11.84 -2.01 8.27
CA HIS A 78 -10.42 -1.67 8.34
C HIS A 78 -9.68 -2.45 9.43
N ALA A 79 -8.40 -2.74 9.19
CA ALA A 79 -7.49 -3.24 10.21
C ALA A 79 -6.95 -2.08 11.07
N LEU A 80 -6.42 -2.38 12.26
CA LEU A 80 -5.92 -1.37 13.21
C LEU A 80 -4.93 -0.38 12.58
N ARG A 81 -3.96 -0.88 11.82
CA ARG A 81 -2.95 -0.05 11.14
C ARG A 81 -3.50 0.69 9.92
N GLY A 82 -4.72 0.37 9.46
CA GLY A 82 -5.40 1.06 8.37
C GLY A 82 -6.30 2.21 8.84
N LYS A 83 -6.61 2.29 10.14
CA LYS A 83 -7.57 3.25 10.72
C LYS A 83 -7.34 4.69 10.22
N GLU A 84 -6.13 5.18 10.36
CA GLU A 84 -5.75 6.56 9.96
C GLU A 84 -5.82 6.82 8.44
N HIS A 85 -5.89 5.78 7.62
CA HIS A 85 -5.90 5.89 6.17
C HIS A 85 -7.28 5.61 5.54
N VAL A 86 -8.19 4.98 6.29
CA VAL A 86 -9.43 4.40 5.75
C VAL A 86 -10.69 4.92 6.43
N GLU A 87 -10.67 5.23 7.73
CA GLU A 87 -11.88 5.52 8.53
C GLU A 87 -12.46 6.92 8.25
N TYR A 88 -11.61 7.92 7.98
CA TYR A 88 -12.06 9.30 7.78
C TYR A 88 -12.80 9.46 6.44
N ASP A 89 -13.80 10.35 6.37
CA ASP A 89 -14.57 10.69 5.16
C ASP A 89 -15.07 9.49 4.32
N ASN A 90 -15.27 8.34 4.97
CA ASN A 90 -15.63 7.09 4.31
C ASN A 90 -17.04 6.62 4.73
N PRO A 91 -18.08 6.88 3.91
CA PRO A 91 -19.45 6.49 4.24
C PRO A 91 -19.70 4.97 4.15
N TYR A 92 -18.73 4.21 3.64
CA TYR A 92 -18.78 2.75 3.55
C TYR A 92 -18.07 2.07 4.72
N ASP A 93 -17.41 2.84 5.59
CA ASP A 93 -16.70 2.28 6.75
C ASP A 93 -17.69 1.68 7.75
N VAL A 94 -17.41 0.45 8.18
CA VAL A 94 -18.15 -0.26 9.22
C VAL A 94 -17.26 -0.60 10.41
N GLY A 95 -16.14 0.12 10.57
CA GLY A 95 -15.20 -0.03 11.66
C GLY A 95 -14.23 -1.21 11.50
N MET A 96 -13.73 -1.68 12.63
CA MET A 96 -12.79 -2.80 12.72
C MET A 96 -13.49 -4.07 13.21
N THR A 97 -13.03 -5.21 12.73
CA THR A 97 -13.36 -6.52 13.31
C THR A 97 -12.14 -7.07 14.04
N GLY A 98 -12.31 -7.47 15.30
CA GLY A 98 -11.24 -7.96 16.18
C GLY A 98 -11.52 -7.61 17.63
#